data_AF-A0A9Q1R1X1-F1
#
_entry.id   AF-A0A9Q1R1X1-F1
#
_cell.length_a   1.000
_cell.length_b   1.000
_cell.length_c   1.000
_cell.angle_alpha   90.00
_cell.angle_beta   90.00
_cell.angle_gamma   90.00
#
_symmetry.space_group_name_H-M   'P 1'
#
loop_
_entity.id
_entity.type
_entity.pdbx_description
1 polymer ?
#
loop_
_entity_poly.entity_id
_entity_poly.type
_entity_poly.pdbx_seq_one_letter_code
_entity_poly.pdbx_strand_id
1 'polypeptide(L)'
;MGILDAYDALDPNGNITVKWDVKSWTPYGYISVVTIYNFQKYHHIQAPGWKLGWTWAKKEVIWGAVGGQATEQGDCSRFKGNIPHCCKRDPTIVDLLPGTPYNQQIANCCKGGVISSWVQDPEKAVSAFQLTVGQAGTSNKTVRLPKNFTLKAPGPGYTCGPATKGKPTKFPTPDGRRFTQALMTWNVTCTYSQFLAQKTPTCCVSLSSFYNNNIINCPTCACSCQNNLTHPGTCVDTSNEYRPLVQCTPHMCPIRVHWHVKTNYKAYWRWNLVVQHPNFDNLTQIFSFNYDLLVPYGSINDTAMFWGIKYYNDLLMQSGPSGNVQSEVILQKDKSKFTFENGWAFPHRVYFNGDNCVMPPSDAYPYLPNASAHSALTLIHALPAILISLILLYSHNL
;
A
#
# COMPACT_ATOMS: atom_id res chain seq x y z
N MET A 1 14.54 25.29 6.80
CA MET A 1 14.06 23.90 6.92
C MET A 1 12.75 23.85 6.12
N GLY A 2 12.84 23.40 4.87
CA GLY A 2 11.89 23.74 3.80
C GLY A 2 10.67 22.83 3.71
N ILE A 3 9.61 23.36 3.11
CA ILE A 3 8.24 22.83 2.95
C ILE A 3 8.16 21.66 1.93
N LEU A 4 9.28 21.03 1.56
CA LEU A 4 9.33 20.05 0.46
C LEU A 4 9.05 18.58 0.86
N ASP A 5 8.98 18.25 2.15
CA ASP A 5 8.82 16.85 2.62
C ASP A 5 7.38 16.48 3.05
N ALA A 6 6.38 17.30 2.73
CA ALA A 6 5.00 17.08 3.18
C ALA A 6 4.17 16.14 2.27
N TYR A 7 4.65 15.86 1.06
CA TYR A 7 3.93 15.12 0.02
C TYR A 7 4.69 13.85 -0.39
N ASP A 8 3.97 12.81 -0.80
CA ASP A 8 4.55 11.56 -1.29
C ASP A 8 5.28 11.79 -2.62
N ALA A 9 6.62 11.74 -2.59
CA ALA A 9 7.46 12.00 -3.74
C ALA A 9 7.33 10.94 -4.86
N LEU A 10 6.84 9.72 -4.57
CA LEU A 10 6.63 8.67 -5.56
C LEU A 10 5.20 8.67 -6.12
N ASP A 11 4.27 9.33 -5.44
CA ASP A 11 2.91 9.53 -5.92
C ASP A 11 2.38 10.94 -5.63
N PRO A 12 2.95 11.97 -6.28
CA PRO A 12 2.65 13.36 -5.98
C PRO A 12 1.20 13.77 -6.29
N ASN A 13 0.49 12.98 -7.09
CA ASN A 13 -0.92 13.20 -7.43
C ASN A 13 -1.86 12.21 -6.72
N GLY A 14 -1.30 11.27 -5.96
CA GLY A 14 -2.02 10.26 -5.21
C GLY A 14 -2.94 10.89 -4.17
N ASN A 15 -4.22 10.53 -4.22
CA ASN A 15 -5.19 11.00 -3.26
C ASN A 15 -6.36 10.02 -3.11
N ILE A 16 -7.11 10.19 -2.03
CA ILE A 16 -8.42 9.58 -1.87
C ILE A 16 -9.47 10.67 -2.15
N THR A 17 -10.33 10.43 -3.13
CA THR A 17 -11.44 11.34 -3.44
C THR A 17 -12.74 10.75 -2.95
N VAL A 18 -13.42 11.46 -2.05
CA VAL A 18 -14.79 11.15 -1.64
C VAL A 18 -15.74 11.99 -2.50
N LYS A 19 -16.51 11.32 -3.34
CA LYS A 19 -17.54 11.90 -4.20
C LYS A 19 -18.91 11.70 -3.57
N TRP A 20 -19.64 12.78 -3.39
CA TRP A 20 -20.98 12.79 -2.82
C TRP A 20 -22.00 13.17 -3.89
N ASP A 21 -22.75 12.18 -4.38
CA ASP A 21 -23.74 12.36 -5.43
C ASP A 21 -25.16 12.37 -4.85
N VAL A 22 -25.86 13.50 -4.94
CA VAL A 22 -27.29 13.61 -4.60
C VAL A 22 -28.10 13.07 -5.77
N LYS A 23 -28.76 11.92 -5.59
CA LYS A 23 -29.45 11.18 -6.65
C LYS A 23 -30.91 11.61 -6.83
N SER A 24 -31.61 11.85 -5.74
CA SER A 24 -33.01 12.24 -5.74
C SER A 24 -33.39 13.02 -4.49
N TRP A 25 -34.44 13.84 -4.60
CA TRP A 25 -35.06 14.51 -3.46
C TRP A 25 -36.02 13.58 -2.74
N THR A 26 -36.14 13.77 -1.43
CA THR A 26 -37.21 13.22 -0.62
C THR A 26 -38.01 14.38 -0.02
N PRO A 27 -39.21 14.16 0.56
CA PRO A 27 -40.01 15.24 1.14
C PRO A 27 -39.28 16.04 2.23
N TYR A 28 -38.29 15.43 2.90
CA TYR A 28 -37.58 16.03 4.05
C TYR A 28 -36.05 16.00 3.89
N GLY A 29 -35.53 15.75 2.70
CA GLY A 29 -34.11 15.70 2.42
C GLY A 29 -33.79 15.09 1.06
N TYR A 30 -32.87 14.12 1.02
CA TYR A 30 -32.40 13.55 -0.23
C TYR A 30 -31.80 12.14 -0.06
N ILE A 31 -31.71 11.41 -1.17
CA ILE A 31 -30.94 10.17 -1.27
C ILE A 31 -29.61 10.51 -1.95
N SER A 32 -28.51 10.07 -1.36
CA SER A 32 -27.17 10.26 -1.92
C SER A 32 -26.37 8.97 -1.96
N VAL A 33 -25.54 8.84 -2.99
CA VAL A 33 -24.50 7.82 -3.06
C VAL A 33 -23.17 8.50 -2.78
N VAL A 34 -22.44 7.98 -1.80
CA VAL A 34 -21.09 8.43 -1.44
C VAL A 34 -20.12 7.38 -1.96
N THR A 35 -19.19 7.79 -2.81
CA THR A 35 -18.17 6.93 -3.41
C THR A 35 -16.79 7.40 -3.02
N ILE A 36 -15.97 6.49 -2.51
CA ILE A 36 -14.58 6.71 -2.12
C ILE A 36 -13.71 6.09 -3.21
N TYR A 37 -12.94 6.92 -3.89
CA TYR A 37 -11.95 6.51 -4.89
C TYR A 37 -10.57 6.59 -4.28
N ASN A 38 -9.80 5.51 -4.37
CA ASN A 38 -8.38 5.52 -4.07
C ASN A 38 -7.59 5.70 -5.37
N PHE A 39 -7.14 6.93 -5.63
CA PHE A 39 -6.28 7.24 -6.77
C PHE A 39 -4.78 7.14 -6.42
N GLN A 40 -4.44 6.62 -5.23
CA GLN A 40 -3.05 6.36 -4.89
C GLN A 40 -2.54 5.16 -5.69
N LYS A 41 -1.34 5.28 -6.23
CA LYS A 41 -0.73 4.26 -7.09
C LYS A 41 -0.38 2.99 -6.33
N TYR A 42 0.14 3.13 -5.10
CA TYR A 42 0.69 1.99 -4.36
C TYR A 42 0.22 1.88 -2.91
N HIS A 43 -0.40 2.90 -2.33
CA HIS A 43 -1.07 2.78 -1.03
C HIS A 43 -2.45 2.16 -1.17
N HIS A 44 -2.75 1.21 -0.30
CA HIS A 44 -4.06 0.59 -0.17
C HIS A 44 -4.58 0.81 1.26
N ILE A 45 -5.90 0.80 1.42
CA ILE A 45 -6.53 0.79 2.75
C ILE A 45 -6.73 -0.67 3.13
N GLN A 46 -5.96 -1.16 4.10
CA GLN A 46 -6.10 -2.53 4.64
C GLN A 46 -7.22 -2.62 5.67
N ALA A 47 -7.53 -3.84 6.11
CA ALA A 47 -8.35 -4.09 7.30
C ALA A 47 -7.72 -3.38 8.54
N PRO A 48 -8.52 -2.80 9.46
CA PRO A 48 -9.98 -2.85 9.58
C PRO A 48 -10.77 -1.93 8.64
N GLY A 49 -10.12 -1.36 7.61
CA GLY A 49 -10.76 -0.57 6.58
C GLY A 49 -10.85 0.91 6.89
N TRP A 50 -11.48 1.65 5.98
CA TRP A 50 -11.73 3.08 6.16
C TRP A 50 -12.87 3.35 7.15
N LYS A 51 -12.78 4.49 7.85
CA LYS A 51 -13.88 5.14 8.57
C LYS A 51 -14.00 6.57 8.06
N LEU A 52 -15.15 6.92 7.51
CA LEU A 52 -15.40 8.24 6.94
C LEU A 52 -16.33 9.03 7.84
N GLY A 53 -15.84 10.15 8.36
CA GLY A 53 -16.61 11.08 9.19
C GLY A 53 -16.78 12.44 8.52
N TRP A 54 -17.81 13.17 8.92
CA TRP A 54 -18.06 14.55 8.52
C TRP A 54 -18.94 15.23 9.56
N THR A 55 -19.11 16.55 9.47
CA THR A 55 -20.05 17.33 10.27
C THR A 55 -21.17 17.88 9.39
N TRP A 56 -22.41 17.68 9.81
CA TRP A 56 -23.57 18.26 9.14
C TRP A 56 -23.57 19.80 9.21
N ALA A 57 -24.02 20.44 8.13
CA ALA A 57 -24.04 21.90 8.05
C ALA A 57 -25.13 22.53 8.93
N LYS A 58 -26.23 21.81 9.16
CA LYS A 58 -27.39 22.24 9.95
C LYS A 58 -27.75 21.15 10.97
N LYS A 59 -28.96 20.58 10.87
CA LYS A 59 -29.55 19.59 11.79
C LYS A 59 -29.93 18.29 11.08
N GLU A 60 -29.24 18.01 9.97
CA GLU A 60 -29.46 16.82 9.15
C GLU A 60 -29.27 15.53 9.98
N VAL A 61 -29.97 14.47 9.58
CA VAL A 61 -29.89 13.13 10.18
C VAL A 61 -29.81 12.07 9.08
N ILE A 62 -29.37 10.87 9.44
CA ILE A 62 -29.36 9.72 8.55
C ILE A 62 -30.57 8.86 8.89
N TRP A 63 -31.53 8.75 7.98
CA TRP A 63 -32.69 7.85 8.12
C TRP A 63 -32.36 6.41 7.78
N GLY A 64 -31.46 6.19 6.83
CA GLY A 64 -31.04 4.86 6.41
C GLY A 64 -29.69 4.89 5.72
N ALA A 65 -29.00 3.77 5.77
CA ALA A 65 -27.73 3.54 5.08
C ALA A 65 -27.73 2.15 4.44
N VAL A 66 -27.17 2.04 3.23
CA VAL A 66 -27.06 0.78 2.47
C VAL A 66 -25.62 0.68 1.96
N GLY A 67 -25.00 -0.50 2.07
CA GLY A 67 -23.59 -0.71 1.78
C GLY A 67 -22.62 -0.16 2.83
N GLY A 68 -23.11 0.62 3.80
CA GLY A 68 -22.33 1.13 4.92
C GLY A 68 -23.22 1.35 6.13
N GLN A 69 -22.61 1.52 7.30
CA GLN A 69 -23.32 1.70 8.56
C GLN A 69 -22.67 2.78 9.43
N ALA A 70 -23.48 3.51 10.18
CA ALA A 70 -23.01 4.45 11.17
C ALA A 70 -22.49 3.68 12.38
N THR A 71 -21.29 4.05 12.83
CA THR A 71 -20.64 3.45 13.99
C THR A 71 -21.41 3.69 15.29
N GLU A 72 -22.15 4.79 15.37
CA GLU A 72 -22.97 5.16 16.52
C GLU A 72 -24.29 5.79 16.04
N GLN A 73 -25.37 5.53 16.77
CA GLN A 73 -26.67 6.17 16.51
C GLN A 73 -26.72 7.61 17.06
N GLY A 74 -26.16 7.86 18.24
CA GLY A 74 -26.26 9.15 18.94
C GLY A 74 -27.62 9.41 19.57
N ASP A 75 -27.83 10.64 20.07
CA ASP A 75 -29.09 11.03 20.71
C ASP A 75 -30.20 11.32 19.69
N CYS A 76 -31.11 10.36 19.53
CA CYS A 76 -32.31 10.48 18.71
C CYS A 76 -33.59 10.75 19.51
N SER A 77 -33.50 11.12 20.80
CA SER A 77 -34.67 11.27 21.71
C SER A 77 -35.75 12.23 21.20
N ARG A 78 -35.40 13.19 20.33
CA ARG A 78 -36.34 14.11 19.69
C ARG A 78 -37.35 13.44 18.75
N PHE A 79 -37.13 12.19 18.34
CA PHE A 79 -38.01 11.43 17.44
C PHE A 79 -38.88 10.46 18.23
N LYS A 80 -40.20 10.67 18.25
CA LYS A 80 -41.17 9.92 19.07
C LYS A 80 -41.80 8.70 18.38
N GLY A 81 -41.28 8.30 17.21
CA GLY A 81 -41.84 7.22 16.39
C GLY A 81 -40.72 6.49 15.65
N ASN A 82 -40.67 6.63 14.32
CA ASN A 82 -39.53 6.12 13.56
C ASN A 82 -38.25 6.82 13.99
N ILE A 83 -37.29 6.05 14.47
CA ILE A 83 -35.99 6.54 14.93
C ILE A 83 -35.02 6.51 13.75
N PRO A 84 -34.32 7.62 13.45
CA PRO A 84 -33.29 7.61 12.41
C PRO A 84 -32.14 6.65 12.73
N HIS A 85 -31.49 6.17 11.68
CA HIS A 85 -30.27 5.37 11.75
C HIS A 85 -29.13 6.07 12.50
N CYS A 86 -29.00 7.39 12.34
CA CYS A 86 -28.03 8.19 13.09
C CYS A 86 -28.48 9.65 13.24
N CYS A 87 -28.41 10.17 14.47
CA CYS A 87 -28.73 11.55 14.83
C CYS A 87 -27.51 12.37 15.27
N LYS A 88 -26.30 11.79 15.27
CA LYS A 88 -25.08 12.56 15.55
C LYS A 88 -24.91 13.68 14.55
N ARG A 89 -24.44 14.84 15.05
CA ARG A 89 -24.07 15.97 14.19
C ARG A 89 -22.82 15.67 13.36
N ASP A 90 -21.96 14.81 13.88
CA ASP A 90 -20.67 14.39 13.35
C ASP A 90 -20.62 12.86 13.14
N PRO A 91 -21.46 12.29 12.26
CA PRO A 91 -21.51 10.85 12.06
C PRO A 91 -20.18 10.30 11.50
N THR A 92 -19.88 9.05 11.83
CA THR A 92 -18.81 8.28 11.21
C THR A 92 -19.39 6.99 10.62
N ILE A 93 -19.18 6.79 9.32
CA ILE A 93 -19.61 5.61 8.56
C ILE A 93 -18.44 4.66 8.35
N VAL A 94 -18.75 3.37 8.39
CA VAL A 94 -17.88 2.27 7.96
C VAL A 94 -18.57 1.46 6.88
N ASP A 95 -17.78 0.80 6.05
CA ASP A 95 -18.27 -0.17 5.07
C ASP A 95 -18.82 -1.42 5.76
N LEU A 96 -19.78 -2.08 5.12
CA LEU A 96 -20.27 -3.37 5.62
C LEU A 96 -19.29 -4.50 5.28
N LEU A 97 -19.40 -5.63 6.00
CA LEU A 97 -18.54 -6.79 5.82
C LEU A 97 -18.95 -7.64 4.60
N PRO A 98 -18.02 -8.42 4.02
CA PRO A 98 -18.35 -9.42 3.02
C PRO A 98 -19.41 -10.40 3.54
N GLY A 99 -20.34 -10.82 2.66
CA GLY A 99 -21.46 -11.71 3.04
C GLY A 99 -22.73 -11.01 3.54
N THR A 100 -22.75 -9.66 3.55
CA THR A 100 -23.94 -8.85 3.81
C THR A 100 -25.12 -9.28 2.91
N PRO A 101 -26.38 -9.31 3.37
CA PRO A 101 -27.54 -9.65 2.54
C PRO A 101 -27.71 -8.74 1.31
N TYR A 102 -28.17 -9.29 0.17
CA TYR A 102 -28.26 -8.57 -1.11
C TYR A 102 -29.08 -7.27 -1.04
N ASN A 103 -30.15 -7.24 -0.24
CA ASN A 103 -30.99 -6.05 -0.04
C ASN A 103 -30.28 -4.90 0.71
N GLN A 104 -29.14 -5.17 1.34
CA GLN A 104 -28.31 -4.20 2.05
C GLN A 104 -27.03 -3.85 1.28
N GLN A 105 -26.85 -4.37 0.07
CA GLN A 105 -25.69 -4.11 -0.76
C GLN A 105 -25.94 -3.01 -1.80
N ILE A 106 -24.86 -2.35 -2.19
CA ILE A 106 -24.77 -1.50 -3.37
C ILE A 106 -23.48 -1.85 -4.13
N ALA A 107 -23.41 -1.51 -5.41
CA ALA A 107 -22.19 -1.66 -6.20
C ALA A 107 -20.97 -1.05 -5.48
N ASN A 108 -19.86 -1.79 -5.44
CA ASN A 108 -18.60 -1.43 -4.80
C ASN A 108 -18.61 -1.32 -3.26
N CYS A 109 -19.69 -1.66 -2.56
CA CYS A 109 -19.60 -2.20 -1.19
C CYS A 109 -19.23 -3.70 -1.30
N CYS A 110 -19.14 -4.53 -0.28
CA CYS A 110 -19.20 -4.41 1.15
C CYS A 110 -17.95 -5.18 1.58
N LYS A 111 -16.81 -4.49 1.56
CA LYS A 111 -15.47 -5.10 1.56
C LYS A 111 -14.79 -4.95 2.92
N GLY A 112 -15.56 -4.65 3.97
CA GLY A 112 -15.01 -4.32 5.28
C GLY A 112 -14.09 -3.10 5.24
N GLY A 113 -14.30 -2.20 4.28
CA GLY A 113 -13.57 -0.95 4.14
C GLY A 113 -12.20 -1.10 3.50
N VAL A 114 -11.88 -2.26 2.92
CA VAL A 114 -10.65 -2.48 2.18
C VAL A 114 -10.76 -1.85 0.78
N ILE A 115 -9.78 -1.04 0.41
CA ILE A 115 -9.69 -0.40 -0.91
C ILE A 115 -8.28 -0.61 -1.46
N SER A 116 -8.18 -1.25 -2.64
CA SER A 116 -6.90 -1.46 -3.33
C SER A 116 -6.29 -0.15 -3.81
N SER A 117 -4.99 -0.16 -4.09
CA SER A 117 -4.35 0.92 -4.84
C SER A 117 -4.81 0.90 -6.31
N TRP A 118 -4.74 2.05 -6.97
CA TRP A 118 -5.23 2.23 -8.33
C TRP A 118 -4.48 1.35 -9.34
N VAL A 119 -3.17 1.20 -9.19
CA VAL A 119 -2.34 0.42 -10.13
C VAL A 119 -2.60 -1.08 -9.96
N GLN A 120 -2.72 -1.56 -8.72
CA GLN A 120 -2.87 -3.00 -8.47
C GLN A 120 -4.22 -3.54 -8.94
N ASP A 121 -5.30 -2.80 -8.70
CA ASP A 121 -6.65 -3.24 -9.03
C ASP A 121 -7.61 -2.02 -9.10
N PRO A 122 -7.76 -1.39 -10.29
CA PRO A 122 -8.62 -0.23 -10.47
C PRO A 122 -10.09 -0.49 -10.11
N GLU A 123 -10.58 -1.72 -10.32
CA GLU A 123 -11.97 -2.09 -10.01
C GLU A 123 -12.20 -2.16 -8.50
N LYS A 124 -11.20 -2.61 -7.73
CA LYS A 124 -11.26 -2.65 -6.27
C LYS A 124 -10.75 -1.39 -5.58
N ALA A 125 -10.26 -0.41 -6.34
CA ALA A 125 -9.84 0.91 -5.86
C ALA A 125 -11.04 1.86 -5.58
N VAL A 126 -12.26 1.32 -5.56
CA VAL A 126 -13.49 2.07 -5.31
C VAL A 126 -14.29 1.43 -4.18
N SER A 127 -14.86 2.22 -3.28
CA SER A 127 -15.86 1.79 -2.29
C SER A 127 -17.06 2.72 -2.32
N ALA A 128 -18.27 2.23 -2.08
CA ALA A 128 -19.45 3.09 -2.07
C ALA A 128 -20.52 2.65 -1.08
N PHE A 129 -21.27 3.62 -0.59
CA PHE A 129 -22.46 3.42 0.23
C PHE A 129 -23.52 4.46 -0.10
N GLN A 130 -24.78 4.13 0.18
CA GLN A 130 -25.90 5.04 0.00
C GLN A 130 -26.40 5.54 1.35
N LEU A 131 -26.82 6.80 1.39
CA LEU A 131 -27.48 7.41 2.54
C LEU A 131 -28.84 7.96 2.15
N THR A 132 -29.80 7.81 3.05
CA THR A 132 -31.05 8.58 3.05
C THR A 132 -30.92 9.67 4.10
N VAL A 133 -30.70 10.91 3.66
CA VAL A 133 -30.49 12.07 4.53
C VAL A 133 -31.81 12.78 4.75
N GLY A 134 -32.13 13.09 6.01
CA GLY A 134 -33.33 13.83 6.40
C GLY A 134 -33.01 15.13 7.13
N GLN A 135 -34.04 15.95 7.34
CA GLN A 135 -33.93 17.31 7.87
C GLN A 135 -32.93 18.18 7.08
N ALA A 136 -32.82 17.90 5.78
CA ALA A 136 -31.96 18.60 4.85
C ALA A 136 -32.79 19.46 3.89
N GLY A 137 -32.10 20.28 3.09
CA GLY A 137 -32.75 20.94 1.95
C GLY A 137 -33.27 19.93 0.93
N THR A 138 -34.32 20.31 0.21
CA THR A 138 -34.98 19.50 -0.84
C THR A 138 -34.76 20.07 -2.24
N SER A 139 -33.79 20.97 -2.39
CA SER A 139 -33.45 21.59 -3.67
C SER A 139 -31.99 22.01 -3.73
N ASN A 140 -31.47 22.24 -4.95
CA ASN A 140 -30.09 22.69 -5.19
C ASN A 140 -29.71 23.99 -4.45
N LYS A 141 -30.69 24.82 -4.09
CA LYS A 141 -30.49 26.09 -3.36
C LYS A 141 -30.49 25.92 -1.85
N THR A 142 -31.24 24.95 -1.33
CA THR A 142 -31.51 24.79 0.11
C THR A 142 -30.54 23.84 0.79
N VAL A 143 -30.05 22.83 0.05
CA VAL A 143 -29.03 21.88 0.54
C VAL A 143 -27.71 22.60 0.78
N ARG A 144 -27.07 22.26 1.90
CA ARG A 144 -25.74 22.74 2.27
C ARG A 144 -24.77 21.57 2.33
N LEU A 145 -23.53 21.82 1.91
CA LEU A 145 -22.49 20.81 1.89
C LEU A 145 -22.08 20.48 3.33
N PRO A 146 -21.88 19.20 3.66
CA PRO A 146 -21.23 18.81 4.91
C PRO A 146 -19.83 19.43 5.00
N LYS A 147 -19.35 19.57 6.23
CA LYS A 147 -18.08 20.22 6.57
C LYS A 147 -17.18 19.26 7.34
N ASN A 148 -15.91 19.60 7.46
CA ASN A 148 -14.94 18.90 8.33
C ASN A 148 -14.93 17.39 8.08
N PHE A 149 -14.67 16.99 6.84
CA PHE A 149 -14.52 15.58 6.52
C PHE A 149 -13.26 15.03 7.18
N THR A 150 -13.37 13.81 7.70
CA THR A 150 -12.25 13.07 8.30
C THR A 150 -12.22 11.67 7.69
N LEU A 151 -11.07 11.27 7.16
CA LEU A 151 -10.84 9.91 6.71
C LEU A 151 -9.86 9.24 7.66
N LYS A 152 -10.30 8.19 8.34
CA LYS A 152 -9.42 7.33 9.15
C LYS A 152 -9.20 6.02 8.40
N ALA A 153 -7.96 5.61 8.28
CA ALA A 153 -7.55 4.32 7.76
C ALA A 153 -6.72 3.60 8.86
N PRO A 154 -6.23 2.37 8.66
CA PRO A 154 -5.24 1.80 9.56
C PRO A 154 -4.00 2.70 9.60
N GLY A 155 -3.73 3.31 10.75
CA GLY A 155 -2.68 4.31 10.92
C GLY A 155 -3.17 5.76 10.74
N PRO A 156 -2.46 6.75 11.32
CA PRO A 156 -2.71 8.16 11.01
C PRO A 156 -2.20 8.48 9.59
N GLY A 157 -2.54 9.65 9.05
CA GLY A 157 -1.88 10.14 7.82
C GLY A 157 -2.77 10.92 6.86
N TYR A 158 -4.07 10.66 6.83
CA TYR A 158 -4.97 11.34 5.89
C TYR A 158 -5.49 12.66 6.45
N THR A 159 -5.41 13.70 5.63
CA THR A 159 -6.04 15.00 5.87
C THR A 159 -6.96 15.33 4.71
N CYS A 160 -8.22 15.68 5.01
CA CYS A 160 -9.21 16.01 3.99
C CYS A 160 -9.42 17.51 3.87
N GLY A 161 -9.49 17.98 2.63
CA GLY A 161 -9.85 19.36 2.30
C GLY A 161 -11.35 19.64 2.46
N PRO A 162 -11.78 20.89 2.21
CA PRO A 162 -13.19 21.24 2.19
C PRO A 162 -13.92 20.60 1.00
N ALA A 163 -15.23 20.36 1.15
CA ALA A 163 -16.07 19.87 0.06
C ALA A 163 -16.28 20.94 -1.01
N THR A 164 -16.06 20.57 -2.27
CA THR A 164 -16.20 21.45 -3.44
C THR A 164 -17.32 20.95 -4.35
N LYS A 165 -18.01 21.86 -5.04
CA LYS A 165 -19.06 21.47 -5.99
C LYS A 165 -18.43 21.01 -7.30
N GLY A 166 -18.75 19.80 -7.74
CA GLY A 166 -18.31 19.21 -9.00
C GLY A 166 -19.39 19.24 -10.08
N LYS A 167 -19.03 18.79 -11.28
CA LYS A 167 -19.99 18.52 -12.36
C LYS A 167 -20.88 17.34 -11.97
N PRO A 168 -22.21 17.38 -12.22
CA PRO A 168 -23.07 16.31 -11.74
C PRO A 168 -22.79 14.98 -12.47
N THR A 169 -22.53 13.93 -11.69
CA THR A 169 -22.16 12.58 -12.18
C THR A 169 -23.26 11.96 -13.04
N LYS A 170 -22.87 11.31 -14.14
CA LYS A 170 -23.77 10.49 -14.96
C LYS A 170 -23.63 9.02 -14.58
N PHE A 171 -24.75 8.33 -14.44
CA PHE A 171 -24.84 6.92 -14.09
C PHE A 171 -25.54 6.17 -15.21
N PRO A 172 -24.91 5.16 -15.82
CA PRO A 172 -25.58 4.29 -16.77
C PRO A 172 -26.68 3.49 -16.06
N THR A 173 -27.78 3.22 -16.75
CA THR A 173 -28.77 2.23 -16.31
C THR A 173 -28.19 0.82 -16.43
N PRO A 174 -28.69 -0.17 -15.67
CA PRO A 174 -28.16 -1.53 -15.68
C PRO A 174 -28.14 -2.20 -17.06
N ASP A 175 -29.06 -1.81 -17.95
CA ASP A 175 -29.15 -2.25 -19.35
C ASP A 175 -28.21 -1.48 -20.30
N GLY A 176 -27.50 -0.47 -19.81
CA GLY A 176 -26.54 0.35 -20.56
C GLY A 176 -27.14 1.35 -21.55
N ARG A 177 -28.46 1.43 -21.68
CA ARG A 177 -29.14 2.19 -22.74
C ARG A 177 -29.43 3.65 -22.39
N ARG A 178 -29.50 4.00 -21.10
CA ARG A 178 -29.82 5.35 -20.63
C ARG A 178 -28.82 5.81 -19.58
N PHE A 179 -28.65 7.12 -19.48
CA PHE A 179 -27.92 7.72 -18.37
C PHE A 179 -28.89 8.50 -17.48
N THR A 180 -28.79 8.29 -16.16
CA THR A 180 -29.35 9.17 -15.15
C THR A 180 -28.26 10.10 -14.63
N GLN A 181 -28.61 11.29 -14.16
CA GLN A 181 -27.62 12.24 -13.65
C GLN A 181 -27.89 12.54 -12.18
N ALA A 182 -26.84 12.72 -11.39
CA ALA A 182 -26.96 13.32 -10.06
C ALA A 182 -27.53 14.73 -10.19
N LEU A 183 -28.34 15.12 -9.21
CA LEU A 183 -28.88 16.47 -9.08
C LEU A 183 -27.80 17.44 -8.62
N MET A 184 -26.89 16.96 -7.78
CA MET A 184 -25.69 17.66 -7.32
C MET A 184 -24.57 16.65 -7.07
N THR A 185 -23.32 17.06 -7.34
CA THR A 185 -22.13 16.27 -7.01
C THR A 185 -21.15 17.16 -6.25
N TRP A 186 -20.60 16.64 -5.16
CA TRP A 186 -19.53 17.28 -4.40
C TRP A 186 -18.31 16.37 -4.31
N ASN A 187 -17.13 16.96 -4.29
CA ASN A 187 -15.87 16.24 -4.17
C ASN A 187 -15.13 16.74 -2.93
N VAL A 188 -14.58 15.79 -2.18
CA VAL A 188 -13.66 16.02 -1.08
C VAL A 188 -12.39 15.25 -1.41
N THR A 189 -11.26 15.93 -1.40
CA THR A 189 -9.96 15.31 -1.62
C THR A 189 -9.26 15.15 -0.29
N CYS A 190 -8.83 13.93 0.01
CA CYS A 190 -8.02 13.57 1.16
C CYS A 190 -6.63 13.17 0.69
N THR A 191 -5.61 13.81 1.22
CA THR A 191 -4.21 13.56 0.88
C THR A 191 -3.53 12.84 2.02
N TYR A 192 -2.61 11.94 1.68
CA TYR A 192 -1.81 11.23 2.65
C TYR A 192 -0.52 12.01 2.93
N SER A 193 -0.24 12.28 4.19
CA SER A 193 1.01 12.91 4.62
C SER A 193 1.86 11.89 5.37
N GLN A 194 3.03 11.59 4.81
CA GLN A 194 4.00 10.67 5.44
C GLN A 194 4.43 11.19 6.82
N PHE A 195 4.56 12.51 7.01
CA PHE A 195 4.89 13.12 8.29
C PHE A 195 3.81 12.91 9.37
N LEU A 196 2.53 13.01 8.99
CA LEU A 196 1.42 12.75 9.93
C LEU A 196 1.25 11.25 10.20
N ALA A 197 1.57 10.42 9.22
CA ALA A 197 1.44 8.97 9.30
C ALA A 197 2.56 8.30 10.10
N GLN A 198 3.79 8.80 9.99
CA GLN A 198 4.99 8.13 10.50
C GLN A 198 5.66 8.95 11.61
N LYS A 199 5.21 8.73 12.86
CA LYS A 199 6.04 9.04 14.03
C LYS A 199 7.14 8.00 14.27
N THR A 200 6.94 6.77 13.79
CA THR A 200 7.87 5.64 13.93
C THR A 200 7.79 4.74 12.69
N PRO A 201 8.92 4.24 12.15
CA PRO A 201 8.92 3.32 11.02
C PRO A 201 8.22 1.99 11.35
N THR A 202 7.67 1.31 10.34
CA THR A 202 6.98 0.01 10.48
C THR A 202 7.74 -1.17 9.87
N CYS A 203 8.81 -0.89 9.12
CA CYS A 203 9.64 -1.91 8.48
C CYS A 203 11.12 -1.51 8.42
N CYS A 204 11.97 -2.53 8.33
CA CYS A 204 13.41 -2.38 8.13
C CYS A 204 13.91 -3.33 7.04
N VAL A 205 15.04 -2.98 6.44
CA VAL A 205 15.68 -3.76 5.38
C VAL A 205 16.97 -4.40 5.90
N SER A 206 17.21 -5.63 5.46
CA SER A 206 18.48 -6.33 5.63
C SER A 206 19.00 -6.78 4.27
N LEU A 207 20.33 -6.74 4.09
CA LEU A 207 20.98 -6.93 2.81
C LEU A 207 21.97 -8.10 2.88
N SER A 208 22.04 -8.89 1.80
CA SER A 208 23.06 -9.94 1.65
C SER A 208 23.47 -10.10 0.17
N SER A 209 24.67 -10.65 -0.08
CA SER A 209 25.15 -10.97 -1.42
C SER A 209 25.71 -12.38 -1.50
N PHE A 210 25.68 -13.00 -2.68
CA PHE A 210 26.24 -14.34 -2.89
C PHE A 210 27.72 -14.47 -2.51
N TYR A 211 28.50 -13.41 -2.74
CA TYR A 211 29.95 -13.43 -2.55
C TYR A 211 30.38 -13.03 -1.13
N ASN A 212 29.43 -12.72 -0.24
CA ASN A 212 29.70 -12.31 1.12
C ASN A 212 28.78 -13.05 2.10
N ASN A 213 29.37 -13.87 2.97
CA ASN A 213 28.63 -14.63 3.97
C ASN A 213 28.07 -13.76 5.11
N ASN A 214 28.47 -12.49 5.19
CA ASN A 214 27.98 -11.57 6.21
C ASN A 214 26.65 -10.93 5.79
N ILE A 215 25.61 -11.13 6.60
CA ILE A 215 24.30 -10.51 6.40
C ILE A 215 24.28 -9.17 7.14
N ILE A 216 24.04 -8.10 6.39
CA ILE A 216 23.83 -6.78 6.95
C ILE A 216 22.42 -6.75 7.50
N ASN A 217 22.32 -6.86 8.83
CA ASN A 217 21.05 -6.90 9.54
C ASN A 217 20.38 -5.52 9.58
N CYS A 218 19.08 -5.52 9.88
CA CYS A 218 18.38 -4.29 10.18
C CYS A 218 19.07 -3.55 11.33
N PRO A 219 19.10 -2.21 11.33
CA PRO A 219 19.56 -1.45 12.49
C PRO A 219 18.80 -1.84 13.75
N THR A 220 19.48 -1.93 14.88
CA THR A 220 18.84 -2.12 16.19
C THR A 220 17.90 -0.95 16.48
N CYS A 221 16.72 -1.25 17.03
CA CYS A 221 15.67 -0.25 17.30
C CYS A 221 15.16 0.54 16.07
N ALA A 222 15.24 -0.03 14.85
CA ALA A 222 14.77 0.64 13.63
C ALA A 222 13.30 1.12 13.70
N CYS A 223 12.42 0.40 14.41
CA CYS A 223 11.02 0.78 14.60
C CYS A 223 10.73 1.39 15.99
N SER A 224 11.74 2.03 16.59
CA SER A 224 11.72 2.69 17.91
C SER A 224 11.59 1.73 19.10
N CYS A 225 12.62 1.71 19.95
CA CYS A 225 12.58 0.95 21.21
C CYS A 225 11.78 1.72 22.26
N GLN A 226 10.79 1.06 22.87
CA GLN A 226 10.12 1.60 24.06
C GLN A 226 11.07 1.49 25.26
N ASN A 227 11.21 2.57 26.04
CA ASN A 227 12.01 2.59 27.26
C ASN A 227 11.38 1.81 28.43
N ASN A 228 10.21 1.18 28.24
CA ASN A 228 9.49 0.50 29.32
C ASN A 228 9.63 -1.03 29.23
N LEU A 229 10.21 -1.59 30.29
CA LEU A 229 10.47 -3.01 30.56
C LEU A 229 9.21 -3.92 30.65
N THR A 230 8.01 -3.42 30.39
CA THR A 230 6.78 -4.12 30.77
C THR A 230 6.20 -5.05 29.71
N HIS A 231 6.61 -5.00 28.43
CA HIS A 231 6.21 -6.00 27.42
C HIS A 231 7.29 -6.23 26.35
N PRO A 232 8.26 -7.14 26.58
CA PRO A 232 9.22 -7.50 25.55
C PRO A 232 8.49 -8.30 24.45
N GLY A 233 8.30 -7.70 23.26
CA GLY A 233 7.89 -8.43 22.05
C GLY A 233 6.62 -7.97 21.33
N THR A 234 5.93 -6.92 21.80
CA THR A 234 4.74 -6.35 21.14
C THR A 234 4.99 -4.90 20.67
N CYS A 235 4.79 -4.64 19.37
CA CYS A 235 5.08 -3.38 18.68
C CYS A 235 3.80 -2.73 18.15
N VAL A 236 2.65 -3.35 18.41
CA VAL A 236 1.33 -2.79 18.12
C VAL A 236 0.67 -2.47 19.46
N ASP A 237 0.27 -1.21 19.63
CA ASP A 237 -0.46 -0.76 20.81
C ASP A 237 -1.83 -1.45 20.86
N THR A 238 -2.09 -2.21 21.93
CA THR A 238 -3.26 -3.11 22.08
C THR A 238 -4.56 -2.38 22.40
N SER A 239 -4.61 -1.06 22.22
CA SER A 239 -5.77 -0.22 22.52
C SER A 239 -7.00 -0.44 21.61
N ASN A 240 -6.94 -1.38 20.66
CA ASN A 240 -8.11 -1.82 19.87
C ASN A 240 -8.16 -3.36 19.77
N GLU A 241 -9.19 -3.96 20.37
CA GLU A 241 -9.43 -5.40 20.60
C GLU A 241 -9.52 -6.32 19.35
N TYR A 242 -9.24 -5.83 18.13
CA TYR A 242 -9.48 -6.60 16.90
C TYR A 242 -8.26 -6.67 15.96
N ARG A 243 -7.03 -6.75 16.49
CA ARG A 243 -5.84 -7.01 15.67
C ARG A 243 -5.20 -8.34 16.05
N PRO A 244 -4.82 -9.19 15.08
CA PRO A 244 -4.04 -10.39 15.38
C PRO A 244 -2.71 -9.98 16.04
N LEU A 245 -2.29 -10.74 17.06
CA LEU A 245 -1.02 -10.53 17.77
C LEU A 245 0.14 -10.66 16.79
N VAL A 246 0.73 -9.53 16.40
CA VAL A 246 1.94 -9.49 15.57
C VAL A 246 3.14 -9.46 16.52
N GLN A 247 3.94 -10.53 16.51
CA GLN A 247 5.21 -10.55 17.23
C GLN A 247 6.27 -9.76 16.46
N CYS A 248 7.08 -9.01 17.19
CA CYS A 248 8.09 -8.15 16.57
C CYS A 248 9.39 -8.90 16.34
N THR A 249 10.13 -8.47 15.33
CA THR A 249 11.54 -8.83 15.20
C THR A 249 12.36 -8.27 16.37
N PRO A 250 13.60 -8.75 16.59
CA PRO A 250 14.53 -8.15 17.57
C PRO A 250 14.81 -6.65 17.34
N HIS A 251 14.49 -6.13 16.16
CA HIS A 251 14.65 -4.74 15.77
C HIS A 251 13.41 -3.88 16.04
N MET A 252 12.40 -4.44 16.72
CA MET A 252 11.10 -3.85 17.05
C MET A 252 10.17 -3.60 15.85
N CYS A 253 10.54 -4.08 14.67
CA CYS A 253 9.70 -3.96 13.47
C CYS A 253 8.79 -5.18 13.31
N PRO A 254 7.50 -5.00 12.96
CA PRO A 254 6.62 -6.11 12.59
C PRO A 254 7.04 -6.76 11.27
N ILE A 255 7.76 -6.04 10.40
CA ILE A 255 8.16 -6.53 9.07
C ILE A 255 9.66 -6.29 8.84
N ARG A 256 10.34 -7.34 8.37
CA ARG A 256 11.73 -7.29 7.90
C ARG A 256 11.74 -7.69 6.43
N VAL A 257 12.19 -6.78 5.57
CA VAL A 257 12.45 -7.07 4.15
C VAL A 257 13.90 -7.55 4.03
N HIS A 258 14.10 -8.73 3.44
CA HIS A 258 15.45 -9.23 3.16
C HIS A 258 15.72 -9.15 1.66
N TRP A 259 16.68 -8.32 1.26
CA TRP A 259 17.13 -8.20 -0.12
C TRP A 259 18.42 -9.01 -0.31
N HIS A 260 18.41 -9.90 -1.31
CA HIS A 260 19.52 -10.80 -1.58
C HIS A 260 19.87 -10.80 -3.08
N VAL A 261 21.15 -10.57 -3.41
CA VAL A 261 21.68 -10.70 -4.78
C VAL A 261 21.96 -12.17 -5.08
N LYS A 262 21.18 -12.77 -6.00
CA LYS A 262 21.05 -14.23 -6.15
C LYS A 262 21.46 -14.79 -7.52
N THR A 263 21.90 -16.05 -7.54
CA THR A 263 21.74 -17.00 -8.65
C THR A 263 20.85 -18.18 -8.22
N ASN A 264 19.68 -18.32 -8.86
CA ASN A 264 18.69 -19.43 -8.85
C ASN A 264 18.15 -19.95 -7.49
N TYR A 265 16.82 -19.95 -7.31
CA TYR A 265 15.91 -21.02 -6.81
C TYR A 265 14.64 -20.44 -6.13
N LYS A 266 13.54 -21.19 -6.13
CA LYS A 266 12.14 -20.73 -5.95
C LYS A 266 11.71 -20.30 -4.51
N ALA A 267 10.80 -19.30 -4.38
CA ALA A 267 9.35 -19.42 -4.06
C ALA A 267 8.64 -18.44 -3.03
N TYR A 268 7.53 -17.81 -3.47
CA TYR A 268 6.17 -17.48 -2.89
C TYR A 268 5.87 -16.42 -1.76
N TRP A 269 4.96 -15.40 -2.00
CA TRP A 269 3.79 -14.77 -1.23
C TRP A 269 3.41 -13.28 -1.55
N ARG A 270 2.33 -12.67 -0.98
CA ARG A 270 1.79 -11.31 -1.36
C ARG A 270 2.07 -10.23 -0.38
N TRP A 271 2.29 -9.10 -0.98
CA TRP A 271 2.59 -7.83 -0.39
C TRP A 271 2.48 -6.82 -1.53
N ASN A 272 2.67 -5.53 -1.25
CA ASN A 272 3.25 -4.67 -2.26
C ASN A 272 4.58 -4.07 -1.77
N LEU A 273 5.54 -3.98 -2.67
CA LEU A 273 6.87 -3.46 -2.43
C LEU A 273 7.13 -2.46 -3.54
N VAL A 274 7.43 -1.23 -3.17
CA VAL A 274 7.95 -0.26 -4.12
C VAL A 274 9.44 -0.17 -3.88
N VAL A 275 10.21 -0.41 -4.93
CA VAL A 275 11.67 -0.42 -4.86
C VAL A 275 12.18 0.65 -5.80
N GLN A 276 13.05 1.51 -5.29
CA GLN A 276 13.83 2.42 -6.11
C GLN A 276 15.21 1.81 -6.36
N HIS A 277 15.51 1.50 -7.61
CA HIS A 277 16.79 0.98 -8.08
C HIS A 277 17.18 1.65 -9.40
N PRO A 278 18.43 2.12 -9.56
CA PRO A 278 18.89 2.88 -10.73
C PRO A 278 18.85 2.15 -12.09
N ASN A 279 18.35 0.91 -12.14
CA ASN A 279 18.41 0.05 -13.35
C ASN A 279 17.07 -0.66 -13.63
N PHE A 280 15.95 -0.15 -13.09
CA PHE A 280 14.62 -0.67 -13.40
C PHE A 280 14.13 -0.32 -14.81
N ASP A 281 14.76 0.65 -15.47
CA ASP A 281 14.60 0.93 -16.89
C ASP A 281 14.99 -0.27 -17.77
N ASN A 282 15.85 -1.15 -17.26
CA ASN A 282 16.37 -2.34 -17.92
C ASN A 282 15.92 -3.67 -17.26
N LEU A 283 14.68 -3.69 -16.76
CA LEU A 283 14.08 -4.91 -16.22
C LEU A 283 13.87 -5.94 -17.34
N THR A 284 14.51 -7.13 -17.22
CA THR A 284 14.36 -8.19 -18.23
C THR A 284 13.32 -9.22 -17.85
N GLN A 285 13.35 -9.72 -16.62
CA GLN A 285 12.44 -10.77 -16.16
C GLN A 285 12.11 -10.60 -14.68
N ILE A 286 10.87 -10.91 -14.34
CA ILE A 286 10.35 -11.02 -12.98
C ILE A 286 9.69 -12.38 -12.83
N PHE A 287 9.95 -13.05 -11.71
CA PHE A 287 9.34 -14.34 -11.40
C PHE A 287 8.38 -14.22 -10.23
N SER A 288 7.24 -14.90 -10.31
CA SER A 288 6.32 -15.08 -9.18
C SER A 288 5.66 -13.81 -8.60
N PHE A 289 5.73 -12.65 -9.29
CA PHE A 289 4.99 -11.41 -8.96
C PHE A 289 4.38 -10.74 -10.18
N ASN A 290 3.39 -9.91 -9.92
CA ASN A 290 3.02 -8.83 -10.82
C ASN A 290 3.90 -7.61 -10.55
N TYR A 291 4.11 -6.78 -11.57
CA TYR A 291 4.86 -5.54 -11.42
C TYR A 291 4.31 -4.44 -12.33
N ASP A 292 4.61 -3.20 -11.96
CA ASP A 292 4.41 -2.03 -12.79
C ASP A 292 5.52 -1.01 -12.53
N LEU A 293 5.95 -0.30 -13.57
CA LEU A 293 6.95 0.76 -13.43
C LEU A 293 6.27 2.04 -12.98
N LEU A 294 6.70 2.57 -11.84
CA LEU A 294 6.25 3.88 -11.38
C LEU A 294 7.17 4.93 -11.99
N VAL A 295 6.61 5.77 -12.86
CA VAL A 295 7.33 6.90 -13.47
C VAL A 295 6.81 8.21 -12.86
N PRO A 296 7.22 8.58 -11.63
CA PRO A 296 6.70 9.76 -10.94
C PRO A 296 7.06 11.08 -11.63
N TYR A 297 8.21 11.16 -12.30
CA TYR A 297 8.76 12.40 -12.89
C TYR A 297 8.89 12.37 -14.42
N GLY A 298 8.22 11.42 -15.10
CA GLY A 298 8.16 11.31 -16.57
C GLY A 298 9.47 10.96 -17.30
N SER A 299 10.62 11.13 -16.66
CA SER A 299 11.95 11.01 -17.27
C SER A 299 12.86 9.96 -16.61
N ILE A 300 12.50 9.48 -15.42
CA ILE A 300 13.29 8.54 -14.62
C ILE A 300 12.42 7.31 -14.33
N ASN A 301 12.85 6.15 -14.84
CA ASN A 301 12.19 4.85 -14.67
C ASN A 301 12.96 3.97 -13.68
N ASP A 302 13.34 4.54 -12.53
CA ASP A 302 14.16 3.88 -11.51
C ASP A 302 13.32 3.27 -10.38
N THR A 303 11.99 3.26 -10.51
CA THR A 303 11.08 2.84 -9.44
C THR A 303 10.11 1.80 -9.97
N ALA A 304 10.07 0.64 -9.34
CA ALA A 304 9.17 -0.44 -9.69
C ALA A 304 8.29 -0.81 -8.48
N MET A 305 7.00 -0.98 -8.74
CA MET A 305 6.04 -1.54 -7.80
C MET A 305 5.84 -3.02 -8.12
N PHE A 306 5.89 -3.84 -7.08
CA PHE A 306 5.73 -5.28 -7.16
C PHE A 306 4.59 -5.70 -6.24
N TRP A 307 3.81 -6.70 -6.64
CA TRP A 307 2.80 -7.29 -5.79
C TRP A 307 2.49 -8.75 -6.10
N GLY A 308 1.94 -9.45 -5.11
CA GLY A 308 1.60 -10.86 -5.27
C GLY A 308 0.43 -11.15 -6.21
N ILE A 309 0.42 -12.37 -6.73
CA ILE A 309 -0.56 -12.98 -7.63
C ILE A 309 -1.68 -13.58 -6.79
N LYS A 310 -2.93 -13.29 -7.19
CA LYS A 310 -4.15 -13.76 -6.52
C LYS A 310 -4.18 -15.29 -6.40
N TYR A 311 -4.66 -15.80 -5.26
CA TYR A 311 -4.76 -17.25 -4.95
C TYR A 311 -3.45 -18.04 -4.90
N TYR A 312 -2.32 -17.41 -5.17
CA TYR A 312 -1.04 -18.08 -5.17
C TYR A 312 -0.24 -17.62 -3.98
N ASN A 313 0.03 -16.34 -3.96
CA ASN A 313 1.00 -15.79 -3.08
C ASN A 313 0.37 -14.49 -2.63
N ASP A 314 -0.80 -14.63 -1.95
CA ASP A 314 -1.86 -13.64 -1.98
C ASP A 314 -2.22 -12.85 -0.66
N LEU A 315 -1.73 -13.34 0.47
CA LEU A 315 -1.85 -12.73 1.79
C LEU A 315 -0.66 -13.10 2.68
N LEU A 316 -0.45 -12.31 3.75
CA LEU A 316 0.49 -12.58 4.85
C LEU A 316 -0.26 -13.11 6.06
N MET A 317 -0.17 -14.41 6.33
CA MET A 317 -1.06 -15.03 7.32
C MET A 317 -0.42 -15.26 8.69
N GLN A 318 0.90 -15.40 8.80
CA GLN A 318 1.57 -15.81 10.06
C GLN A 318 2.98 -15.23 10.21
N SER A 319 3.42 -14.99 11.46
CA SER A 319 4.80 -14.70 11.81
C SER A 319 5.65 -15.98 11.89
N GLY A 320 6.93 -15.91 11.50
CA GLY A 320 7.87 -17.03 11.60
C GLY A 320 8.32 -17.59 10.24
N PRO A 321 8.96 -18.78 10.20
CA PRO A 321 9.56 -19.35 8.98
C PRO A 321 8.57 -19.59 7.83
N SER A 322 7.28 -19.76 8.16
CA SER A 322 6.19 -19.98 7.17
C SER A 322 5.57 -18.67 6.66
N GLY A 323 6.09 -17.51 7.08
CA GLY A 323 5.64 -16.17 6.70
C GLY A 323 6.70 -15.36 5.91
N ASN A 324 7.44 -15.98 4.99
CA ASN A 324 8.50 -15.33 4.16
C ASN A 324 8.25 -15.33 2.63
N VAL A 325 8.33 -14.18 1.93
CA VAL A 325 8.27 -14.20 0.45
C VAL A 325 9.61 -14.21 -0.15
N GLN A 326 9.75 -15.09 -1.14
CA GLN A 326 10.82 -15.00 -2.09
C GLN A 326 10.37 -14.87 -3.54
N SER A 327 11.12 -14.08 -4.29
CA SER A 327 11.05 -13.92 -5.74
C SER A 327 12.38 -13.42 -6.26
N GLU A 328 12.49 -13.37 -7.58
CA GLU A 328 13.68 -13.03 -8.33
C GLU A 328 13.34 -11.94 -9.36
N VAL A 329 14.22 -10.94 -9.39
CA VAL A 329 14.19 -9.82 -10.33
C VAL A 329 15.50 -9.86 -11.11
N ILE A 330 15.41 -9.98 -12.43
CA ILE A 330 16.57 -9.97 -13.33
C ILE A 330 16.64 -8.61 -14.02
N LEU A 331 17.79 -7.95 -13.86
CA LEU A 331 18.09 -6.67 -14.47
C LEU A 331 19.18 -6.86 -15.52
N GLN A 332 18.99 -6.30 -16.71
CA GLN A 332 20.03 -6.30 -17.73
C GLN A 332 21.16 -5.37 -17.28
N LYS A 333 22.40 -5.86 -17.32
CA LYS A 333 23.56 -5.06 -16.99
C LYS A 333 23.96 -4.19 -18.17
N ASP A 334 23.82 -2.88 -18.01
CA ASP A 334 24.39 -1.90 -18.92
C ASP A 334 25.84 -1.61 -18.47
N LYS A 335 26.83 -1.89 -19.33
CA LYS A 335 28.25 -1.64 -19.04
C LYS A 335 28.57 -0.18 -18.74
N SER A 336 27.74 0.76 -19.21
CA SER A 336 27.93 2.19 -18.98
C SER A 336 27.41 2.67 -17.62
N LYS A 337 26.50 1.91 -16.99
CA LYS A 337 25.85 2.27 -15.73
C LYS A 337 26.20 1.35 -14.56
N PHE A 338 26.50 0.08 -14.85
CA PHE A 338 26.79 -0.94 -13.84
C PHE A 338 28.15 -0.71 -13.18
N THR A 339 28.15 -0.66 -11.84
CA THR A 339 29.38 -0.67 -11.03
C THR A 339 29.23 -1.63 -9.86
N PHE A 340 30.36 -2.17 -9.39
CA PHE A 340 30.43 -2.96 -8.17
C PHE A 340 30.65 -2.08 -6.92
N GLU A 341 30.93 -0.79 -7.12
CA GLU A 341 31.17 0.17 -6.05
C GLU A 341 29.86 0.73 -5.46
N ASN A 342 29.95 1.24 -4.23
CA ASN A 342 28.90 2.01 -3.56
C ASN A 342 27.54 1.30 -3.46
N GLY A 343 27.54 -0.03 -3.52
CA GLY A 343 26.32 -0.80 -3.33
C GLY A 343 25.29 -0.66 -4.47
N TRP A 344 25.71 -0.31 -5.68
CA TRP A 344 24.83 -0.10 -6.84
C TRP A 344 23.81 -1.23 -7.10
N ALA A 345 24.17 -2.48 -6.78
CA ALA A 345 23.30 -3.65 -6.94
C ALA A 345 22.18 -3.78 -5.89
N PHE A 346 22.12 -2.85 -4.94
CA PHE A 346 21.14 -2.82 -3.86
C PHE A 346 20.16 -1.66 -4.06
N PRO A 347 18.92 -1.81 -3.59
CA PRO A 347 17.95 -0.74 -3.69
C PRO A 347 18.38 0.48 -2.86
N HIS A 348 18.04 1.66 -3.36
CA HIS A 348 18.26 2.91 -2.64
C HIS A 348 17.14 3.17 -1.62
N ARG A 349 15.91 2.78 -1.96
CA ARG A 349 14.73 2.90 -1.10
C ARG A 349 13.80 1.72 -1.29
N VAL A 350 13.14 1.35 -0.20
CA VAL A 350 12.16 0.25 -0.16
C VAL A 350 10.95 0.73 0.62
N TYR A 351 9.77 0.62 0.01
CA TYR A 351 8.49 0.86 0.66
C TYR A 351 7.70 -0.43 0.72
N PHE A 352 7.09 -0.74 1.86
CA PHE A 352 6.26 -1.91 2.05
C PHE A 352 4.85 -1.50 2.47
N ASN A 353 3.81 -1.91 1.74
CA ASN A 353 2.43 -1.45 1.97
C ASN A 353 2.27 0.08 2.02
N GLY A 354 3.18 0.79 1.31
CA GLY A 354 3.23 2.24 1.27
C GLY A 354 4.05 2.89 2.39
N ASP A 355 4.56 2.13 3.36
CA ASP A 355 5.46 2.65 4.40
C ASP A 355 6.92 2.60 3.96
N ASN A 356 7.64 3.72 4.11
CA ASN A 356 9.09 3.77 3.87
C ASN A 356 9.86 2.96 4.93
N CYS A 357 10.66 1.98 4.48
CA CYS A 357 11.45 1.12 5.36
C CYS A 357 12.82 1.73 5.68
N VAL A 358 13.31 1.45 6.89
CA VAL A 358 14.67 1.86 7.29
C VAL A 358 15.71 1.01 6.55
N MET A 359 16.55 1.68 5.76
CA MET A 359 17.69 1.08 5.08
C MET A 359 18.93 1.04 5.99
N PRO A 360 19.80 0.02 5.89
CA PRO A 360 21.15 0.08 6.47
C PRO A 360 21.95 1.26 5.90
N PRO A 361 22.99 1.75 6.60
CA PRO A 361 23.83 2.80 6.05
C PRO A 361 24.65 2.27 4.85
N SER A 362 24.88 3.13 3.86
CA SER A 362 25.41 2.70 2.54
C SER A 362 26.84 2.18 2.59
N ASP A 363 27.63 2.62 3.57
CA ASP A 363 28.98 2.13 3.85
C ASP A 363 29.00 0.67 4.35
N ALA A 364 27.88 0.20 4.91
CA ALA A 364 27.73 -1.18 5.35
C ALA A 364 27.28 -2.14 4.24
N TYR A 365 26.99 -1.67 3.02
CA TYR A 365 26.44 -2.54 1.96
C TYR A 365 27.44 -3.65 1.60
N PRO A 366 26.98 -4.90 1.35
CA PRO A 366 27.88 -5.99 1.02
C PRO A 366 28.67 -5.69 -0.26
N TYR A 367 30.00 -5.78 -0.19
CA TYR A 367 30.84 -5.68 -1.37
C TYR A 367 30.55 -6.82 -2.37
N LEU A 368 30.60 -6.47 -3.65
CA LEU A 368 30.62 -7.41 -4.75
C LEU A 368 32.05 -7.52 -5.28
N PRO A 369 32.62 -8.72 -5.43
CA PRO A 369 33.98 -8.86 -5.92
C PRO A 369 34.09 -8.39 -7.37
N ASN A 370 35.06 -7.52 -7.64
CA ASN A 370 35.36 -6.97 -8.97
C ASN A 370 35.88 -8.02 -9.98
N ALA A 371 36.13 -9.26 -9.55
CA ALA A 371 36.73 -10.30 -10.38
C ALA A 371 36.08 -11.66 -10.14
N SER A 372 35.85 -12.41 -11.22
CA SER A 372 35.73 -13.87 -11.09
C SER A 372 37.10 -14.38 -10.70
N ALA A 373 37.19 -15.20 -9.65
CA ALA A 373 38.37 -16.01 -9.41
C ALA A 373 38.45 -17.05 -10.55
N HIS A 374 38.95 -16.65 -11.72
CA HIS A 374 39.54 -17.60 -12.64
C HIS A 374 40.64 -18.26 -11.84
N SER A 375 40.41 -19.53 -11.54
CA SER A 375 41.34 -20.40 -10.86
C SER A 375 42.66 -20.40 -11.63
N ALA A 376 43.61 -19.55 -11.24
CA ALA A 376 44.99 -19.66 -11.71
C ALA A 376 45.58 -21.07 -11.44
N LEU A 377 44.91 -21.86 -10.59
CA LEU A 377 45.16 -23.27 -10.35
C LEU A 377 44.97 -24.19 -11.57
N THR A 378 44.12 -23.86 -12.55
CA THR A 378 43.94 -24.74 -13.74
C THR A 378 45.11 -24.64 -14.73
N LEU A 379 45.80 -23.49 -14.80
CA LEU A 379 47.02 -23.33 -15.60
C LEU A 379 48.23 -24.04 -14.98
N ILE A 380 48.29 -24.10 -13.64
CA ILE A 380 49.41 -24.74 -12.93
C ILE A 380 49.36 -26.28 -13.06
N HIS A 381 48.18 -26.87 -13.21
CA HIS A 381 48.04 -28.33 -13.43
C HIS A 381 48.19 -28.77 -14.90
N ALA A 382 48.06 -27.85 -15.87
CA ALA A 382 48.20 -28.19 -17.29
C ALA A 382 49.67 -28.37 -17.72
N LEU A 383 50.60 -27.58 -17.17
CA LEU A 383 52.03 -27.63 -17.49
C LEU A 383 52.70 -28.99 -17.21
N PRO A 384 52.51 -29.63 -16.03
CA PRO A 384 53.12 -30.93 -15.76
C PRO A 384 52.50 -32.04 -16.62
N ALA A 385 51.20 -31.98 -16.96
CA ALA A 385 50.55 -32.96 -17.82
C ALA A 385 51.06 -32.90 -19.28
N ILE A 386 51.33 -31.70 -19.78
CA ILE A 386 51.93 -31.49 -21.12
C ILE A 386 53.40 -31.94 -21.13
N LEU A 387 54.14 -31.72 -20.04
CA LEU A 387 55.52 -32.17 -19.94
C LEU A 387 55.61 -33.71 -19.90
N ILE A 388 54.72 -34.37 -19.15
CA ILE A 388 54.67 -35.83 -19.06
C ILE A 388 54.29 -36.46 -20.41
N SER A 389 53.34 -35.88 -21.16
CA SER A 389 52.97 -36.40 -22.48
C SER A 389 54.08 -36.21 -23.52
N LEU A 390 54.83 -35.11 -23.48
CA LEU A 390 56.01 -34.90 -24.32
C LEU A 390 57.14 -35.89 -24.00
N ILE A 391 57.38 -36.19 -22.71
CA ILE A 391 58.37 -37.19 -22.30
C ILE A 391 57.98 -38.58 -22.78
N LEU A 392 56.69 -38.96 -22.64
CA LEU A 392 56.18 -40.26 -23.11
C LEU A 392 56.25 -40.40 -24.64
N LEU A 393 56.01 -39.32 -25.39
CA LEU A 393 56.16 -39.29 -26.85
C LEU A 393 57.62 -39.41 -27.30
N TYR A 394 58.56 -38.86 -26.53
CA TYR A 394 59.99 -38.96 -26.84
C TYR A 394 60.54 -40.36 -26.53
N SER A 395 60.09 -41.00 -25.45
CA SER A 395 60.47 -42.38 -25.11
C SER A 395 59.91 -43.46 -26.05
N HIS A 396 58.89 -43.13 -26.85
CA HIS A 396 58.32 -44.04 -27.85
C HIS A 396 58.99 -43.98 -29.23
N ASN A 397 59.88 -43.01 -29.46
CA ASN A 397 60.60 -42.79 -30.73
C ASN A 397 62.11 -43.06 -30.64
N LEU A 398 62.56 -43.77 -29.60
CA LEU A 398 63.95 -44.18 -29.37
C LEU A 398 64.09 -45.70 -29.40
#